data_AF-A0A084CPC0-F1
#
_entry.id   AF-A0A084CPC0-F1
#
_cell.length_a   1.000
_cell.length_b   1.000
_cell.length_c   1.000
_cell.angle_alpha   90.00
_cell.angle_beta   90.00
_cell.angle_gamma   90.00
#
_symmetry.space_group_name_H-M   'P 1'
#
loop_
_entity.id
_entity.type
_entity.pdbx_description
1 polymer ?
#
loop_
_entity_poly.entity_id
_entity_poly.type
_entity_poly.pdbx_seq_one_letter_code
_entity_poly.pdbx_strand_id
1 'polypeptide(L)'
;MKLIKFYQIKTEEILIIHDELDFQLGTAKFKKGGGHGGHNGLRDIISKLDNKEFYRLRIGIGRPQHKNKVSDYVLAELPINEQQCLREILDQSVHSINILLKNGLSKAQNHLHTFRSETNY
;
A
#
# COMPACT_ATOMS: atom_id res chain seq x y z
N MET A 1 7.64 -6.71 -15.47
CA MET A 1 8.54 -5.72 -16.11
C MET A 1 8.37 -5.53 -17.61
N LYS A 2 7.77 -6.47 -18.36
CA LYS A 2 7.53 -6.27 -19.81
C LYS A 2 6.78 -4.97 -20.13
N LEU A 3 5.72 -4.64 -19.38
CA LEU A 3 4.96 -3.38 -19.54
C LEU A 3 5.82 -2.13 -19.34
N ILE A 4 6.59 -2.06 -18.24
CA ILE A 4 7.44 -0.91 -17.91
C ILE A 4 8.49 -0.67 -19.00
N LYS A 5 9.12 -1.74 -19.49
CA LYS A 5 10.08 -1.65 -20.60
C LYS A 5 9.42 -1.22 -21.91
N PHE A 6 8.25 -1.78 -22.21
CA PHE A 6 7.51 -1.49 -23.44
C PHE A 6 7.06 -0.02 -23.51
N TYR A 7 6.51 0.51 -22.40
CA TYR A 7 6.06 1.90 -22.30
C TYR A 7 7.15 2.89 -21.85
N GLN A 8 8.38 2.42 -21.64
CA GLN A 8 9.52 3.23 -21.20
C GLN A 8 9.24 4.04 -19.91
N ILE A 9 8.46 3.47 -19.00
CA ILE A 9 8.08 4.11 -17.74
C ILE A 9 9.30 4.13 -16.81
N LYS A 10 9.62 5.30 -16.25
CA LYS A 10 10.70 5.44 -15.26
C LYS A 10 10.24 4.91 -13.91
N THR A 11 11.20 4.49 -13.07
CA THR A 11 10.86 3.91 -11.76
C THR A 11 10.08 4.90 -10.88
N GLU A 12 10.42 6.18 -10.97
CA GLU A 12 9.81 7.28 -10.23
C GLU A 12 8.38 7.61 -10.72
N GLU A 13 7.93 7.03 -11.84
CA GLU A 13 6.58 7.20 -12.39
C GLU A 13 5.66 6.04 -11.97
N ILE A 14 6.18 5.08 -11.22
CA ILE A 14 5.46 3.88 -10.78
C ILE A 14 4.90 4.11 -9.37
N LEU A 15 3.60 3.81 -9.20
CA LEU A 15 2.97 3.65 -7.90
C LEU A 15 2.61 2.18 -7.68
N ILE A 16 3.12 1.59 -6.61
CA ILE A 16 2.80 0.22 -6.19
C ILE A 16 1.87 0.26 -4.98
N ILE A 17 0.70 -0.33 -5.12
CA ILE A 17 -0.26 -0.50 -4.03
C ILE A 17 -0.05 -1.90 -3.45
N HIS A 18 0.13 -2.01 -2.14
CA HIS A 18 0.36 -3.31 -1.48
C HIS A 18 -0.16 -3.30 -0.03
N ASP A 19 -0.37 -4.50 0.52
CA ASP A 19 -0.71 -4.73 1.91
C ASP A 19 0.48 -4.45 2.83
N GLU A 20 0.18 -3.99 4.04
CA GLU A 20 1.16 -3.57 5.03
C GLU A 20 0.81 -4.11 6.41
N LEU A 21 1.67 -5.00 6.92
CA LEU A 21 1.48 -5.65 8.21
C LEU A 21 1.74 -4.70 9.39
N ASP A 22 2.60 -3.68 9.19
CA ASP A 22 2.97 -2.76 10.27
C ASP A 22 1.89 -1.72 10.57
N PHE A 23 0.87 -1.61 9.72
CA PHE A 23 -0.26 -0.69 9.90
C PHE A 23 -1.52 -1.48 10.18
N GLN A 24 -2.31 -1.01 11.15
CA GLN A 24 -3.65 -1.54 11.39
C GLN A 24 -4.56 -1.29 10.19
N LEU A 25 -5.58 -2.13 10.04
CA LEU A 25 -6.67 -1.91 9.10
C LEU A 25 -7.28 -0.51 9.32
N GLY A 26 -7.76 0.11 8.23
CA GLY A 26 -8.27 1.47 8.26
C GLY A 26 -7.20 2.55 8.17
N THR A 27 -5.94 2.17 7.94
CA THR A 27 -4.82 3.09 7.73
C THR A 27 -4.17 2.87 6.38
N ALA A 28 -3.89 3.94 5.65
CA ALA A 28 -3.08 3.87 4.44
C ALA A 28 -2.06 5.01 4.39
N LYS A 29 -0.90 4.76 3.80
CA LYS A 29 0.14 5.79 3.67
C LYS A 29 0.90 5.71 2.36
N PHE A 30 1.04 6.85 1.71
CA PHE A 30 2.04 7.03 0.65
C PHE A 30 3.47 7.08 1.19
N LYS A 31 4.40 6.49 0.43
CA LYS A 31 5.85 6.59 0.64
C LYS A 31 6.57 6.58 -0.70
N LYS A 32 7.67 7.30 -0.83
CA LYS A 32 8.63 7.13 -1.92
C LYS A 32 9.81 6.29 -1.43
N GLY A 33 10.33 5.39 -2.26
CA GLY A 33 11.52 4.64 -1.89
C GLY A 33 11.26 3.54 -0.85
N GLY A 34 12.33 3.07 -0.21
CA GLY A 34 12.27 2.11 0.89
C GLY A 34 12.60 0.67 0.50
N GLY A 35 12.78 -0.19 1.51
CA GLY A 35 13.04 -1.62 1.32
C GLY A 35 11.76 -2.43 1.05
N HIS A 36 11.92 -3.74 0.88
CA HIS A 36 10.77 -4.64 0.68
C HIS A 36 10.06 -5.03 1.99
N GLY A 37 10.65 -4.77 3.17
CA GLY A 37 9.97 -5.02 4.47
C GLY A 37 9.53 -6.48 4.70
N GLY A 38 10.26 -7.44 4.13
CA GLY A 38 9.87 -8.86 4.14
C GLY A 38 8.82 -9.26 3.09
N HIS A 39 8.18 -8.31 2.40
CA HIS A 39 7.17 -8.59 1.37
C HIS A 39 7.80 -9.19 0.10
N ASN A 40 7.37 -10.39 -0.28
CA ASN A 40 7.97 -11.14 -1.40
C ASN A 40 7.75 -10.44 -2.76
N GLY A 41 6.55 -9.93 -3.02
CA GLY A 41 6.26 -9.15 -4.23
C GLY A 41 7.16 -7.91 -4.40
N LEU A 42 7.31 -7.09 -3.34
CA LEU A 42 8.22 -5.94 -3.38
C LEU A 42 9.68 -6.33 -3.58
N ARG A 43 10.13 -7.46 -3.00
CA ARG A 43 11.50 -7.98 -3.21
C ARG A 43 11.74 -8.30 -4.68
N ASP A 44 10.80 -8.99 -5.31
CA ASP A 44 10.86 -9.36 -6.72
C ASP A 44 10.82 -8.12 -7.64
N ILE A 45 9.96 -7.14 -7.32
CA ILE A 45 9.86 -5.90 -8.10
C ILE A 45 11.15 -5.09 -8.03
N ILE A 46 11.71 -4.88 -6.82
CA ILE A 46 12.98 -4.16 -6.64
C ILE A 46 14.10 -4.86 -7.42
N SER A 47 14.20 -6.19 -7.31
CA SER A 47 15.21 -6.97 -8.03
C SER A 47 15.08 -6.83 -9.55
N LYS A 48 13.86 -6.81 -10.09
CA LYS A 48 13.62 -6.72 -11.53
C LYS A 48 13.74 -5.31 -12.09
N LEU A 49 13.56 -4.28 -11.26
CA LEU A 49 13.76 -2.88 -11.63
C LEU A 49 15.19 -2.40 -11.40
N ASP A 50 15.95 -3.11 -10.57
CA ASP A 50 17.23 -2.66 -10.02
C ASP A 50 17.17 -1.24 -9.40
N ASN A 51 15.98 -0.89 -8.90
CA ASN A 51 15.69 0.42 -8.36
C ASN A 51 14.51 0.29 -7.38
N LYS A 52 14.53 1.11 -6.33
CA LYS A 52 13.53 1.13 -5.25
C LYS A 52 12.79 2.46 -5.12
N GLU A 53 13.11 3.46 -5.95
CA GLU A 53 12.64 4.85 -5.87
C GLU A 53 11.21 5.08 -6.41
N PHE A 54 10.47 4.00 -6.63
CA PHE A 54 9.05 4.06 -6.96
C PHE A 54 8.20 4.51 -5.75
N TYR A 55 7.00 5.01 -6.04
CA TYR A 55 6.02 5.33 -5.02
C TYR A 55 5.30 4.07 -4.53
N ARG A 56 4.88 4.10 -3.27
CA ARG A 56 4.14 3.04 -2.60
C ARG A 56 2.90 3.63 -1.96
N LEU A 57 1.78 2.94 -2.12
CA LEU A 57 0.58 3.13 -1.32
C LEU A 57 0.41 1.89 -0.45
N ARG A 58 0.71 2.04 0.84
CA ARG A 58 0.73 0.98 1.83
C ARG A 58 -0.64 0.92 2.48
N ILE A 59 -1.39 -0.17 2.29
CA ILE A 59 -2.70 -0.37 2.91
C ILE A 59 -2.52 -1.27 4.14
N GLY A 60 -2.84 -0.75 5.32
CA GLY A 60 -2.74 -1.49 6.55
C GLY A 60 -3.69 -2.68 6.57
N ILE A 61 -3.16 -3.84 6.91
CA ILE A 61 -3.95 -5.05 7.16
C ILE A 61 -3.77 -5.57 8.58
N GLY A 62 -2.85 -5.00 9.37
CA GLY A 62 -2.50 -5.49 10.69
C GLY A 62 -1.53 -6.68 10.65
N ARG A 63 -1.13 -7.14 11.83
CA ARG A 63 -0.18 -8.25 11.98
C ARG A 63 -0.77 -9.30 12.92
N PRO A 64 -0.72 -10.60 12.57
CA PRO A 64 -1.14 -11.64 13.49
C PRO A 64 -0.21 -11.68 14.71
N GLN A 65 -0.74 -12.10 15.86
CA GLN A 65 0.05 -12.18 17.11
C GLN A 65 1.30 -13.06 16.97
N HIS A 66 1.23 -14.13 16.15
CA HIS A 66 2.35 -15.03 15.92
C HIS A 66 2.93 -14.86 14.53
N LYS A 67 4.25 -14.60 14.47
CA LYS A 67 4.99 -14.37 13.21
C LYS A 67 4.89 -15.52 12.21
N ASN A 68 4.76 -16.76 12.68
CA ASN A 68 4.62 -17.95 11.82
C ASN A 68 3.28 -18.00 11.08
N LYS A 69 2.26 -17.23 11.50
CA LYS A 69 0.95 -17.18 10.85
C LYS A 69 0.83 -16.07 9.80
N VAL A 70 1.90 -15.34 9.52
CA VAL A 70 1.85 -14.20 8.58
C VAL A 70 1.43 -14.65 7.18
N SER A 71 1.96 -15.76 6.67
CA SER A 71 1.61 -16.27 5.34
C SER A 71 0.13 -16.66 5.24
N ASP A 72 -0.41 -17.33 6.25
CA ASP A 72 -1.83 -17.70 6.27
C ASP A 72 -2.72 -16.45 6.42
N TYR A 73 -2.27 -15.48 7.22
CA TYR A 73 -3.00 -14.23 7.47
C TYR A 73 -3.22 -13.40 6.21
N VAL A 74 -2.17 -13.21 5.39
CA VAL A 74 -2.27 -12.44 4.14
C VAL A 74 -3.06 -13.15 3.04
N LEU A 75 -3.30 -14.46 3.19
CA LEU A 75 -4.07 -15.28 2.26
C LEU A 75 -5.52 -15.52 2.75
N ALA A 76 -5.83 -15.16 3.99
CA ALA A 76 -7.14 -15.36 4.58
C ALA A 76 -8.16 -14.34 4.05
N GLU A 77 -9.44 -14.73 4.08
CA GLU A 77 -10.54 -13.80 3.79
C GLU A 77 -10.72 -12.78 4.92
N LEU A 78 -11.09 -11.56 4.54
CA LEU A 78 -11.35 -10.49 5.50
C LEU A 78 -12.72 -10.68 6.17
N PRO A 79 -12.80 -10.67 7.52
CA PRO A 79 -14.04 -10.75 8.26
C PRO A 79 -15.07 -9.67 7.86
N ILE A 80 -16.37 -9.99 7.91
CA ILE A 80 -17.45 -9.09 7.47
C ILE A 80 -17.43 -7.75 8.22
N ASN A 81 -17.14 -7.77 9.53
CA ASN A 81 -17.04 -6.58 10.37
C ASN A 81 -15.86 -5.67 10.01
N GLU A 82 -14.86 -6.19 9.31
CA GLU A 82 -13.68 -5.45 8.85
C GLU A 82 -13.86 -4.90 7.42
N GLN A 83 -14.78 -5.46 6.63
CA GLN A 83 -14.96 -5.07 5.23
C GLN A 83 -15.38 -3.62 5.04
N GLN A 84 -16.18 -3.05 5.95
CA GLN A 84 -16.55 -1.64 5.88
C GLN A 84 -15.32 -0.75 6.08
N CYS A 85 -14.51 -1.06 7.08
CA CYS A 85 -13.27 -0.33 7.36
C CYS A 85 -12.32 -0.37 6.15
N LEU A 86 -12.19 -1.55 5.51
CA LEU A 86 -11.43 -1.68 4.28
C LEU A 86 -12.00 -0.83 3.13
N ARG A 87 -13.32 -0.83 2.92
CA ARG A 87 -13.95 -0.02 1.87
C ARG A 87 -13.67 1.47 2.06
N GLU A 88 -13.85 1.98 3.27
CA GLU A 88 -13.61 3.39 3.59
C GLU A 88 -12.16 3.80 3.33
N ILE A 89 -11.17 2.98 3.76
CA ILE A 89 -9.76 3.32 3.50
C ILE A 89 -9.38 3.22 2.03
N LEU A 90 -10.01 2.32 1.26
CA LEU A 90 -9.82 2.23 -0.19
C LEU A 90 -10.42 3.43 -0.91
N ASP A 91 -11.59 3.91 -0.51
CA ASP A 91 -12.21 5.11 -1.08
C ASP A 91 -11.33 6.34 -0.85
N GLN A 92 -10.82 6.52 0.38
CA GLN A 92 -9.89 7.61 0.69
C GLN A 92 -8.56 7.47 -0.04
N SER A 93 -8.09 6.24 -0.24
CA SER A 93 -6.89 5.95 -1.03
C SER A 93 -7.06 6.37 -2.48
N VAL A 94 -8.18 6.04 -3.13
CA VAL A 94 -8.50 6.45 -4.50
C VAL A 94 -8.62 7.97 -4.60
N HIS A 95 -9.29 8.62 -3.64
CA HIS A 95 -9.37 10.08 -3.60
C HIS A 95 -7.96 10.70 -3.51
N SER A 96 -7.10 10.13 -2.67
CA SER A 96 -5.75 10.65 -2.46
C SER A 96 -4.82 10.41 -3.66
N ILE A 97 -5.06 9.36 -4.46
CA ILE A 97 -4.38 9.17 -5.76
C ILE A 97 -4.75 10.31 -6.72
N ASN A 98 -6.02 10.73 -6.75
CA ASN A 98 -6.42 11.88 -7.58
C ASN A 98 -5.73 13.18 -7.13
N ILE A 99 -5.62 13.40 -5.82
CA ILE A 99 -4.85 14.53 -5.26
C ILE A 99 -3.36 14.40 -5.64
N LEU A 100 -2.78 13.20 -5.57
CA LEU A 100 -1.37 12.96 -5.94
C LEU A 100 -1.11 13.41 -7.39
N LEU A 101 -1.98 13.01 -8.31
CA LEU A 101 -1.85 13.31 -9.74
C LEU A 101 -2.04 14.81 -10.04
N LYS A 102 -2.94 15.49 -9.33
CA LYS A 102 -3.29 16.91 -9.60
C LYS A 102 -2.49 17.92 -8.78
N ASN A 103 -2.08 17.54 -7.57
CA ASN A 103 -1.59 18.48 -6.56
C ASN A 103 -0.28 18.03 -5.89
N GLY A 104 0.25 16.86 -6.27
CA GLY A 104 1.53 16.34 -5.81
C GLY A 104 1.47 15.59 -4.47
N LEU A 105 2.60 14.95 -4.15
CA LEU A 105 2.72 13.99 -3.04
C LEU A 105 2.39 14.60 -1.68
N SER A 106 2.88 15.80 -1.38
CA SER A 106 2.71 16.43 -0.07
C SER A 106 1.23 16.61 0.29
N LYS A 107 0.42 17.11 -0.66
CA LYS A 107 -1.03 17.28 -0.44
C LYS A 107 -1.75 15.93 -0.31
N ALA A 108 -1.39 14.95 -1.14
CA ALA A 108 -1.95 13.61 -1.04
C ALA A 108 -1.62 12.92 0.29
N GLN A 109 -0.40 13.11 0.79
CA GLN A 109 0.03 12.60 2.09
C GLN A 109 -0.74 13.27 3.23
N ASN A 110 -0.87 14.60 3.22
CA ASN A 110 -1.61 15.32 4.26
C ASN A 110 -3.07 14.85 4.36
N HIS A 111 -3.72 14.65 3.22
CA HIS A 111 -5.07 14.10 3.17
C HIS A 111 -5.11 12.65 3.69
N LEU A 112 -4.31 11.74 3.13
CA LEU A 112 -4.44 10.31 3.45
C LEU A 112 -3.92 9.95 4.85
N HIS A 113 -2.81 10.55 5.29
CA HIS A 113 -2.13 10.15 6.54
C HIS A 113 -2.88 10.62 7.79
N THR A 114 -3.81 11.57 7.64
CA THR A 114 -4.68 12.06 8.71
C THR A 114 -5.98 11.26 8.82
N PHE A 115 -6.38 10.55 7.77
CA PHE A 115 -7.56 9.68 7.79
C PHE A 115 -7.29 8.38 8.56
N ARG A 116 -8.26 7.97 9.36
CA ARG A 116 -8.34 6.66 9.99
C ARG A 116 -9.79 6.20 9.88
N SER A 117 -9.99 4.97 9.41
CA SER A 117 -11.26 4.26 9.57
C SER A 117 -11.14 3.31 10.75
N GLU A 118 -12.22 3.18 11.51
CA GLU A 118 -12.29 2.33 12.70
C GLU A 118 -13.02 1.03 12.37
N THR A 119 -12.62 -0.04 13.04
CA THR A 119 -13.32 -1.31 12.98
C THR A 119 -14.35 -1.33 14.11
N ASN A 120 -15.61 -1.60 13.79
CA ASN A 120 -16.63 -1.79 14.81
C ASN A 120 -16.48 -3.21 15.40
N TYR A 121 -16.05 -3.30 16.66
CA TYR A 121 -15.98 -4.54 17.44
C TYR A 121 -17.10 -4.59 18.47
#